data_AF-A0A852V1N0-F1
#
_entry.id   AF-A0A852V1N0-F1
#
_cell.length_a   1.000
_cell.length_b   1.000
_cell.length_c   1.000
_cell.angle_alpha   90.00
_cell.angle_beta   90.00
_cell.angle_gamma   90.00
#
_symmetry.space_group_name_H-M   'P 1'
#
loop_
_entity.id
_entity.type
_entity.pdbx_description
1 polymer ?
#
loop_
_entity_poly.entity_id
_entity_poly.type
_entity_poly.pdbx_seq_one_letter_code
_entity_poly.pdbx_strand_id
1 'polypeptide(L)'
;MFVAAKAVAATLLVGSFGGLTSPGAEAVYEKKAVMEETRVACMQERGFTYLAEPVIRREWQDGERERLAGDHAALRAYRAKYGYGVWSRLVYPHDPVVNPVSGENPNNENLMAMSANELKKWRAADDGCFAKAVEQHLGKTVTSFDDYLTKLDAATDRSLAALDKDKELARLGGRFATCLGVGRTKPSALAELGRSRYTKQATEVAKRQHKGPLPKVPKGRVLTMKPVLKPEEAKPYLDGEIKDALKDLECGRSFYAAYSPKAQAARERVYREFAVDFAL
;
A
#
# COMPACT_ATOMS: atom_id res chain seq x y z
N MET A 1 70.23 10.53 7.13
CA MET A 1 69.19 11.19 6.31
C MET A 1 68.14 10.15 5.96
N PHE A 2 67.02 10.13 6.68
CA PHE A 2 65.92 9.21 6.46
C PHE A 2 64.94 9.85 5.47
N VAL A 3 64.74 9.21 4.31
CA VAL A 3 63.73 9.60 3.32
C VAL A 3 62.48 8.78 3.60
N ALA A 4 61.43 9.44 4.09
CA ALA A 4 60.13 8.85 4.33
C ALA A 4 59.34 8.73 3.02
N ALA A 5 59.05 7.51 2.59
CA ALA A 5 58.13 7.23 1.50
C ALA A 5 56.68 7.33 2.01
N LYS A 6 55.91 8.27 1.46
CA LYS A 6 54.47 8.38 1.70
C LYS A 6 53.74 7.35 0.82
N ALA A 7 53.14 6.35 1.45
CA ALA A 7 52.19 5.46 0.80
C ALA A 7 50.84 6.20 0.63
N VAL A 8 50.41 6.38 -0.62
CA VAL A 8 49.06 6.82 -0.97
C VAL A 8 48.19 5.57 -1.04
N ALA A 9 47.41 5.30 0.01
CA ALA A 9 46.38 4.28 -0.02
C ALA A 9 45.19 4.81 -0.85
N ALA A 10 45.06 4.31 -2.08
CA ALA A 10 43.86 4.53 -2.90
C ALA A 10 42.76 3.58 -2.41
N THR A 11 41.80 4.12 -1.68
CA THR A 11 40.57 3.40 -1.30
C THR A 11 39.71 3.23 -2.55
N LEU A 12 39.67 2.02 -3.10
CA LEU A 12 38.70 1.61 -4.10
C LEU A 12 37.30 1.59 -3.45
N LEU A 13 36.53 2.66 -3.65
CA LEU A 13 35.08 2.64 -3.49
C LEU A 13 34.50 1.77 -4.61
N VAL A 14 34.38 0.48 -4.35
CA VAL A 14 33.55 -0.41 -5.17
C VAL A 14 32.09 -0.03 -4.92
N GLY A 15 31.57 0.83 -5.79
CA GLY A 15 30.14 1.09 -5.90
C GLY A 15 29.43 -0.15 -6.42
N SER A 16 28.87 -0.94 -5.52
CA SER A 16 27.88 -1.96 -5.84
C SER A 16 26.57 -1.57 -5.15
N PHE A 17 25.82 -0.65 -5.77
CA PHE A 17 24.40 -0.46 -5.46
C PHE A 17 23.59 -1.58 -6.13
N GLY A 18 23.83 -2.82 -5.71
CA GLY A 18 22.91 -3.94 -5.92
C GLY A 18 21.98 -3.99 -4.71
N GLY A 19 20.67 -3.88 -4.93
CA GLY A 19 19.64 -3.77 -3.90
C GLY A 19 19.69 -4.86 -2.84
N LEU A 20 20.40 -4.62 -1.75
CA LEU A 20 20.29 -5.43 -0.54
C LEU A 20 18.91 -5.17 0.06
N THR A 21 18.04 -6.18 -0.03
CA THR A 21 16.81 -6.24 0.74
C THR A 21 17.16 -6.13 2.22
N SER A 22 16.50 -5.22 2.94
CA SER A 22 16.68 -5.11 4.38
C SER A 22 16.38 -6.47 5.03
N PRO A 23 17.13 -6.93 6.05
CA PRO A 23 16.86 -8.20 6.73
C PRO A 23 15.40 -8.35 7.22
N GLY A 24 14.73 -7.22 7.52
CA GLY A 24 13.32 -7.23 7.90
C GLY A 24 12.33 -7.50 6.76
N ALA A 25 12.74 -7.32 5.50
CA ALA A 25 11.93 -7.64 4.32
C ALA A 25 12.02 -9.13 3.97
N GLU A 26 13.18 -9.76 4.14
CA GLU A 26 13.35 -11.20 3.87
C GLU A 26 12.47 -12.05 4.79
N ALA A 27 12.47 -11.73 6.09
CA ALA A 27 11.63 -12.41 7.07
C ALA A 27 10.12 -12.30 6.78
N VAL A 28 9.68 -11.27 6.04
CA VAL A 28 8.28 -11.15 5.59
C VAL A 28 7.97 -12.17 4.50
N TYR A 29 8.85 -12.31 3.50
CA TYR A 29 8.67 -13.27 2.42
C TYR A 29 8.74 -14.71 2.92
N GLU A 30 9.67 -15.03 3.82
CA GLU A 30 9.77 -16.34 4.47
C GLU A 30 8.48 -16.69 5.22
N LYS A 31 7.95 -15.74 6.02
CA LYS A 31 6.67 -15.93 6.73
C LYS A 31 5.51 -16.17 5.77
N LYS A 32 5.44 -15.42 4.68
CA LYS A 32 4.39 -15.61 3.67
C LYS A 32 4.50 -17.00 3.03
N ALA A 33 5.71 -17.47 2.71
CA ALA A 33 5.94 -18.79 2.13
C ALA A 33 5.45 -19.91 3.07
N VAL A 34 5.85 -19.89 4.35
CA VAL A 34 5.45 -20.94 5.31
C VAL A 34 3.95 -20.90 5.64
N MET A 35 3.32 -19.72 5.56
CA MET A 35 1.85 -19.60 5.67
C MET A 35 1.15 -20.29 4.49
N GLU A 36 1.63 -20.09 3.27
CA GLU A 36 1.09 -20.74 2.07
C GLU A 36 1.30 -22.26 2.11
N GLU A 37 2.45 -22.75 2.56
CA GLU A 37 2.69 -24.19 2.79
C GLU A 37 1.68 -24.79 3.79
N THR A 38 1.40 -24.07 4.88
CA THR A 38 0.42 -24.49 5.89
C THR A 38 -1.00 -24.50 5.33
N ARG A 39 -1.33 -23.52 4.49
CA ARG A 39 -2.62 -23.42 3.82
C ARG A 39 -2.82 -24.56 2.82
N VAL A 40 -1.80 -24.88 2.01
CA VAL A 40 -1.80 -26.05 1.09
C VAL A 40 -2.07 -27.33 1.87
N ALA A 41 -1.28 -27.63 2.90
CA ALA A 41 -1.43 -28.86 3.67
C ALA A 41 -2.82 -28.96 4.31
N CYS A 42 -3.30 -27.87 4.90
CA CYS A 42 -4.63 -27.81 5.50
C CYS A 42 -5.77 -28.03 4.49
N MET A 43 -5.65 -27.46 3.28
CA MET A 43 -6.66 -27.64 2.23
C MET A 43 -6.66 -29.09 1.72
N GLN A 44 -5.48 -29.70 1.57
CA GLN A 44 -5.33 -31.12 1.22
C GLN A 44 -5.96 -32.04 2.28
N GLU A 45 -5.72 -31.79 3.58
CA GLU A 45 -6.37 -32.52 4.69
C GLU A 45 -7.90 -32.44 4.63
N ARG A 46 -8.44 -31.34 4.09
CA ARG A 46 -9.88 -31.12 3.91
C ARG A 46 -10.43 -31.65 2.58
N GLY A 47 -9.60 -32.32 1.78
CA GLY A 47 -10.00 -32.91 0.50
C GLY A 47 -10.16 -31.89 -0.62
N PHE A 48 -9.55 -30.71 -0.51
CA PHE A 48 -9.55 -29.69 -1.54
C PHE A 48 -8.17 -29.50 -2.17
N THR A 49 -8.13 -29.30 -3.48
CA THR A 49 -6.93 -28.82 -4.17
C THR A 49 -6.75 -27.34 -3.88
N TYR A 50 -5.54 -26.97 -3.47
CA TYR A 50 -5.08 -25.60 -3.30
C TYR A 50 -3.65 -25.48 -3.80
N LEU A 51 -3.40 -24.50 -4.66
CA LEU A 51 -2.08 -24.14 -5.16
C LEU A 51 -1.58 -22.93 -4.35
N ALA A 52 -0.38 -23.05 -3.78
CA ALA A 52 0.26 -21.95 -3.04
C ALA A 52 0.32 -20.68 -3.89
N GLU A 53 -0.07 -19.55 -3.30
CA GLU A 53 0.12 -18.27 -3.96
C GLU A 53 1.62 -17.94 -4.05
N PRO A 54 2.13 -17.51 -5.22
CA PRO A 54 3.54 -17.18 -5.35
C PRO A 54 3.90 -16.01 -4.43
N VAL A 55 5.03 -16.16 -3.72
CA VAL A 55 5.62 -15.06 -2.94
C VAL A 55 6.39 -14.16 -3.91
N ILE A 56 5.68 -13.16 -4.44
CA ILE A 56 6.26 -12.14 -5.30
C ILE A 56 7.08 -11.17 -4.44
N ARG A 57 8.39 -11.13 -4.70
CA ARG A 57 9.27 -10.13 -4.08
C ARG A 57 9.04 -8.79 -4.75
N ARG A 58 9.02 -7.73 -3.96
CA ARG A 58 8.84 -6.39 -4.49
C ARG A 58 10.09 -5.92 -5.22
N GLU A 59 9.82 -5.37 -6.39
CA GLU A 59 10.73 -4.53 -7.12
C GLU A 59 10.39 -3.07 -6.86
N TRP A 60 11.39 -2.32 -6.42
CA TRP A 60 11.25 -0.89 -6.16
C TRP A 60 11.23 -0.15 -7.48
N GLN A 61 10.23 0.72 -7.66
CA GLN A 61 10.19 1.61 -8.82
C GLN A 61 11.18 2.76 -8.63
N ASP A 62 11.67 3.32 -9.74
CA ASP A 62 12.57 4.47 -9.71
C ASP A 62 11.96 5.64 -8.92
N GLY A 63 12.73 6.19 -7.98
CA GLY A 63 12.31 7.31 -7.13
C GLY A 63 11.28 6.94 -6.04
N GLU A 64 10.86 5.68 -5.94
CA GLU A 64 9.82 5.27 -4.99
C GLU A 64 10.29 5.37 -3.54
N ARG A 65 11.53 4.98 -3.26
CA ARG A 65 12.09 5.03 -1.90
C ARG A 65 12.24 6.47 -1.43
N GLU A 66 12.74 7.33 -2.30
CA GLU A 66 12.88 8.76 -2.09
C GLU A 66 11.51 9.39 -1.83
N ARG A 67 10.50 9.04 -2.63
CA ARG A 67 9.11 9.50 -2.45
C ARG A 67 8.56 9.12 -1.07
N LEU A 68 8.76 7.88 -0.64
CA LEU A 68 8.30 7.41 0.69
C LEU A 68 9.07 8.04 1.84
N ALA A 69 10.36 8.32 1.63
CA ALA A 69 11.19 9.07 2.57
C ALA A 69 10.83 10.56 2.65
N GLY A 70 9.91 11.04 1.82
CA GLY A 70 9.47 12.44 1.81
C GLY A 70 10.35 13.36 0.98
N ASP A 71 11.20 12.83 0.09
CA ASP A 71 11.97 13.64 -0.83
C ASP A 71 11.05 14.47 -1.73
N HIS A 72 11.29 15.78 -1.74
CA HIS A 72 10.41 16.72 -2.42
C HIS A 72 10.48 16.58 -3.94
N ALA A 73 11.66 16.31 -4.50
CA ALA A 73 11.83 16.18 -5.94
C ALA A 73 11.12 14.92 -6.46
N ALA A 74 11.30 13.79 -5.76
CA ALA A 74 10.62 12.53 -6.06
C ALA A 74 9.09 12.66 -5.90
N LEU A 75 8.61 13.27 -4.80
CA LEU A 75 7.18 13.54 -4.60
C LEU A 75 6.61 14.43 -5.72
N ARG A 76 7.34 15.47 -6.13
CA ARG A 76 6.92 16.38 -7.20
C ARG A 76 6.86 15.65 -8.54
N ALA A 77 7.87 14.86 -8.87
CA ALA A 77 7.91 14.07 -10.10
C ALA A 77 6.71 13.10 -10.18
N TYR A 78 6.43 12.39 -9.08
CA TYR A 78 5.26 11.52 -8.99
C TYR A 78 3.95 12.29 -9.15
N ARG A 79 3.73 13.35 -8.36
CA ARG A 79 2.46 14.10 -8.34
C ARG A 79 2.21 14.84 -9.65
N ALA A 80 3.26 15.25 -10.37
CA ALA A 80 3.15 15.90 -11.67
C ALA A 80 2.59 14.97 -12.77
N LYS A 81 2.80 13.65 -12.65
CA LYS A 81 2.28 12.65 -13.60
C LYS A 81 1.00 11.98 -13.09
N TYR A 82 0.96 11.64 -11.80
CA TYR A 82 -0.05 10.73 -11.26
C TYR A 82 -1.04 11.36 -10.28
N GLY A 83 -0.86 12.63 -9.90
CA GLY A 83 -1.65 13.26 -8.85
C GLY A 83 -1.45 12.55 -7.50
N TYR A 84 -2.55 12.19 -6.82
CA TYR A 84 -2.53 11.32 -5.64
C TYR A 84 -2.67 9.83 -5.99
N GLY A 85 -2.76 9.46 -7.27
CA GLY A 85 -2.91 8.07 -7.71
C GLY A 85 -4.35 7.61 -7.93
N VAL A 86 -5.36 8.47 -7.78
CA VAL A 86 -6.77 8.04 -7.86
C VAL A 86 -7.21 7.87 -9.30
N TRP A 87 -7.09 8.92 -10.12
CA TRP A 87 -7.53 8.90 -11.51
C TRP A 87 -6.48 8.36 -12.47
N SER A 88 -5.20 8.49 -12.12
CA SER A 88 -4.09 8.02 -12.96
C SER A 88 -4.12 6.52 -13.23
N ARG A 89 -4.73 5.71 -12.35
CA ARG A 89 -4.97 4.29 -12.58
C ARG A 89 -5.82 4.01 -13.81
N LEU A 90 -6.77 4.88 -14.12
CA LEU A 90 -7.66 4.77 -15.29
C LEU A 90 -7.02 5.39 -16.54
N VAL A 91 -6.22 6.44 -16.38
CA VAL A 91 -5.52 7.10 -17.49
C VAL A 91 -4.33 6.26 -17.98
N TYR A 92 -3.65 5.56 -17.08
CA TYR A 92 -2.47 4.75 -17.37
C TYR A 92 -2.66 3.28 -16.96
N PRO A 93 -3.58 2.53 -17.60
CA PRO A 93 -3.96 1.18 -17.16
C PRO A 93 -2.81 0.16 -17.19
N HIS A 94 -1.77 0.41 -18.00
CA HIS A 94 -0.60 -0.47 -18.15
C HIS A 94 0.66 0.06 -17.45
N ASP A 95 0.56 1.19 -16.72
CA ASP A 95 1.71 1.75 -16.01
C ASP A 95 1.86 1.10 -14.63
N PRO A 96 2.95 0.36 -14.38
CA PRO A 96 3.12 -0.43 -13.16
C PRO A 96 3.25 0.43 -11.90
N VAL A 97 3.53 1.73 -12.03
CA VAL A 97 3.63 2.64 -10.87
C VAL A 97 2.28 2.84 -10.19
N VAL A 98 1.20 2.92 -10.97
CA VAL A 98 -0.16 3.14 -10.45
C VAL A 98 -1.02 1.88 -10.51
N ASN A 99 -0.70 0.96 -11.43
CA ASN A 99 -1.32 -0.34 -11.59
C ASN A 99 -0.26 -1.45 -11.47
N PRO A 100 0.33 -1.66 -10.28
CA PRO A 100 1.31 -2.71 -10.10
C PRO A 100 0.68 -4.06 -10.45
N VAL A 101 1.43 -4.90 -11.17
CA VAL A 101 0.98 -6.23 -11.56
C VAL A 101 0.78 -7.05 -10.30
N SER A 102 -0.46 -7.39 -9.99
CA SER A 102 -0.77 -8.49 -9.06
C SER A 102 -0.60 -9.80 -9.82
N GLY A 103 0.14 -10.75 -9.26
CA GLY A 103 0.18 -12.10 -9.81
C GLY A 103 -1.24 -12.68 -9.94
N GLU A 104 -1.45 -13.48 -10.98
CA GLU A 104 -2.70 -14.23 -11.11
C GLU A 104 -2.84 -15.20 -9.94
N ASN A 105 -4.05 -15.30 -9.36
CA ASN A 105 -4.31 -16.30 -8.33
C ASN A 105 -4.27 -17.67 -9.01
N PRO A 106 -3.32 -18.56 -8.65
CA PRO A 106 -3.15 -19.85 -9.30
C PRO A 106 -4.37 -20.77 -9.15
N ASN A 107 -5.27 -20.47 -8.19
CA ASN A 107 -6.50 -21.21 -7.98
C ASN A 107 -7.67 -20.73 -8.86
N ASN A 108 -7.54 -19.62 -9.60
CA ASN A 108 -8.67 -19.04 -10.35
C ASN A 108 -9.34 -20.03 -11.30
N GLU A 109 -8.57 -20.77 -12.10
CA GLU A 109 -9.14 -21.76 -13.04
C GLU A 109 -9.96 -22.83 -12.30
N ASN A 110 -9.41 -23.36 -11.20
CA ASN A 110 -10.10 -24.35 -10.36
C ASN A 110 -11.38 -23.77 -9.75
N LEU A 111 -11.33 -22.53 -9.23
CA LEU A 111 -12.47 -21.87 -8.61
C LEU A 111 -13.59 -21.58 -9.59
N MET A 112 -13.26 -21.23 -10.83
CA MET A 112 -14.23 -20.94 -11.89
C MET A 112 -14.91 -22.19 -12.44
N ALA A 113 -14.27 -23.37 -12.32
CA ALA A 113 -14.83 -24.65 -12.74
C ALA A 113 -15.81 -25.27 -11.72
N MET A 114 -15.81 -24.81 -10.46
CA MET A 114 -16.65 -25.34 -9.39
C MET A 114 -18.11 -24.89 -9.50
N SER A 115 -19.05 -25.75 -9.09
CA SER A 115 -20.43 -25.31 -8.85
C SER A 115 -20.50 -24.32 -7.68
N ALA A 116 -21.57 -23.53 -7.60
CA ALA A 116 -21.75 -22.55 -6.52
C ALA A 116 -21.68 -23.19 -5.10
N ASN A 117 -22.18 -24.42 -4.95
CA ASN A 117 -22.16 -25.14 -3.68
C ASN A 117 -20.75 -25.64 -3.32
N GLU A 118 -19.99 -26.13 -4.30
CA GLU A 118 -18.60 -26.54 -4.11
C GLU A 118 -17.71 -25.34 -3.78
N LEU A 119 -17.85 -24.25 -4.54
CA LEU A 119 -17.13 -23.01 -4.30
C LEU A 119 -17.38 -22.45 -2.90
N LYS A 120 -18.63 -22.51 -2.41
CA LYS A 120 -18.96 -22.10 -1.04
C LYS A 120 -18.24 -22.94 0.01
N LYS A 121 -18.19 -24.27 -0.17
CA LYS A 121 -17.48 -25.17 0.75
C LYS A 121 -15.97 -24.95 0.69
N TRP A 122 -15.42 -24.81 -0.51
CA TRP A 122 -14.00 -24.53 -0.72
C TRP A 122 -13.60 -23.23 -0.02
N ARG A 123 -14.35 -22.13 -0.20
CA ARG A 123 -14.06 -20.83 0.44
C ARG A 123 -14.11 -20.91 1.97
N ALA A 124 -15.08 -21.62 2.53
CA ALA A 124 -15.17 -21.80 3.97
C ALA A 124 -13.99 -22.63 4.53
N ALA A 125 -13.54 -23.65 3.79
CA ALA A 125 -12.35 -24.43 4.15
C ALA A 125 -11.08 -23.58 4.06
N ASP A 126 -10.97 -22.79 3.00
CA ASP A 126 -9.85 -21.89 2.73
C ASP A 126 -9.74 -20.78 3.79
N ASP A 127 -10.84 -20.12 4.15
CA ASP A 127 -10.88 -19.15 5.24
C ASP A 127 -10.38 -19.76 6.56
N GLY A 128 -10.80 -20.98 6.88
CA GLY A 128 -10.34 -21.71 8.06
C GLY A 128 -8.87 -22.13 7.97
N CYS A 129 -8.36 -22.49 6.79
CA CYS A 129 -6.94 -22.82 6.58
C CYS A 129 -6.04 -21.58 6.65
N PHE A 130 -6.48 -20.48 6.06
CA PHE A 130 -5.81 -19.20 6.15
C PHE A 130 -5.76 -18.71 7.61
N ALA A 131 -6.87 -18.79 8.35
CA ALA A 131 -6.91 -18.45 9.77
C ALA A 131 -5.91 -19.28 10.60
N LYS A 132 -5.85 -20.60 10.37
CA LYS A 132 -4.86 -21.51 10.99
C LYS A 132 -3.42 -21.08 10.68
N ALA A 133 -3.12 -20.77 9.42
CA ALA A 133 -1.79 -20.32 9.02
C ALA A 133 -1.40 -18.98 9.68
N VAL A 134 -2.31 -18.01 9.74
CA VAL A 134 -2.10 -16.72 10.42
C VAL A 134 -1.87 -16.90 11.91
N GLU A 135 -2.65 -17.74 12.58
CA GLU A 135 -2.47 -18.02 14.01
C GLU A 135 -1.11 -18.67 14.28
N GLN A 136 -0.75 -19.70 13.52
CA GLN A 136 0.48 -20.45 13.71
C GLN A 136 1.74 -19.62 13.45
N HIS A 137 1.76 -18.81 12.40
CA HIS A 137 2.99 -18.13 11.95
C HIS A 137 3.08 -16.66 12.38
N LEU A 138 1.94 -16.03 12.68
CA LEU A 138 1.88 -14.61 13.08
C LEU A 138 1.38 -14.42 14.51
N GLY A 139 0.86 -15.46 15.17
CA GLY A 139 0.27 -15.35 16.51
C GLY A 139 -0.96 -14.45 16.55
N LYS A 140 -1.69 -14.33 15.43
CA LYS A 140 -2.86 -13.45 15.30
C LYS A 140 -4.13 -14.27 15.12
N THR A 141 -5.20 -13.87 15.81
CA THR A 141 -6.53 -14.48 15.63
C THR A 141 -7.31 -13.73 14.55
N VAL A 142 -7.65 -14.44 13.49
CA VAL A 142 -8.49 -13.98 12.37
C VAL A 142 -9.48 -15.08 11.99
N THR A 143 -10.60 -14.74 11.36
CA THR A 143 -11.60 -15.74 10.93
C THR A 143 -11.60 -16.01 9.42
N SER A 144 -11.01 -15.10 8.64
CA SER A 144 -10.96 -15.16 7.17
C SER A 144 -9.88 -14.20 6.67
N PHE A 145 -9.60 -14.24 5.36
CA PHE A 145 -8.72 -13.25 4.72
C PHE A 145 -9.26 -11.81 4.86
N ASP A 146 -10.58 -11.62 4.72
CA ASP A 146 -11.22 -10.30 4.87
C ASP A 146 -11.10 -9.74 6.30
N ASP A 147 -11.21 -10.59 7.32
CA ASP A 147 -11.01 -10.19 8.72
C ASP A 147 -9.53 -9.84 8.98
N TYR A 148 -8.61 -10.60 8.39
CA TYR A 148 -7.17 -10.29 8.43
C TYR A 148 -6.87 -8.91 7.82
N LEU A 149 -7.39 -8.60 6.62
CA LEU A 149 -7.24 -7.28 6.01
C LEU A 149 -7.88 -6.18 6.87
N THR A 150 -9.04 -6.45 7.47
CA THR A 150 -9.69 -5.52 8.40
C THR A 150 -8.81 -5.18 9.61
N LYS A 151 -8.16 -6.20 10.20
CA LYS A 151 -7.27 -6.02 11.35
C LYS A 151 -5.96 -5.32 10.96
N LEU A 152 -5.43 -5.62 9.77
CA LEU A 152 -4.27 -4.95 9.19
C LEU A 152 -4.54 -3.45 8.97
N ASP A 153 -5.65 -3.10 8.35
CA ASP A 153 -6.07 -1.72 8.12
C ASP A 153 -6.21 -0.98 9.46
N ALA A 154 -6.94 -1.59 10.41
CA ALA A 154 -7.13 -0.99 11.73
C ALA A 154 -5.80 -0.82 12.50
N ALA A 155 -4.86 -1.76 12.37
CA ALA A 155 -3.53 -1.62 12.96
C ALA A 155 -2.71 -0.50 12.30
N THR A 156 -2.80 -0.38 10.98
CA THR A 156 -2.16 0.68 10.21
C THR A 156 -2.70 2.05 10.60
N ASP A 157 -4.03 2.21 10.65
CA ASP A 157 -4.71 3.44 11.06
C ASP A 157 -4.31 3.85 12.48
N ARG A 158 -4.29 2.91 13.43
CA ARG A 158 -3.81 3.19 14.80
C ARG A 158 -2.36 3.64 14.82
N SER A 159 -1.49 2.99 14.05
CA SER A 159 -0.06 3.29 13.95
C SER A 159 0.17 4.70 13.39
N LEU A 160 -0.59 5.09 12.36
CA LEU A 160 -0.52 6.43 11.77
C LEU A 160 -1.16 7.50 12.66
N ALA A 161 -2.28 7.20 13.32
CA ALA A 161 -2.94 8.12 14.24
C ALA A 161 -2.06 8.45 15.46
N ALA A 162 -1.13 7.58 15.84
CA ALA A 162 -0.14 7.88 16.88
C ALA A 162 0.75 9.09 16.50
N LEU A 163 1.00 9.31 15.20
CA LEU A 163 1.75 10.47 14.71
C LEU A 163 1.01 11.79 14.92
N ASP A 164 -0.30 11.77 15.13
CA ASP A 164 -1.06 12.98 15.41
C ASP A 164 -0.70 13.61 16.77
N LYS A 165 -0.06 12.85 17.65
CA LYS A 165 0.40 13.30 18.97
C LYS A 165 1.82 13.90 18.92
N ASP A 166 2.51 13.81 17.79
CA ASP A 166 3.84 14.40 17.63
C ASP A 166 3.71 15.93 17.54
N LYS A 167 4.34 16.63 18.49
CA LYS A 167 4.22 18.09 18.61
C LYS A 167 4.78 18.82 17.40
N GLU A 168 5.86 18.32 16.80
CA GLU A 168 6.46 18.96 15.64
C GLU A 168 5.61 18.73 14.38
N LEU A 169 5.09 17.51 14.19
CA LEU A 169 4.15 17.24 13.10
C LEU A 169 2.86 18.03 13.24
N ALA A 170 2.32 18.19 14.46
CA ALA A 170 1.13 19.01 14.68
C ALA A 170 1.37 20.48 14.32
N ARG A 171 2.55 21.02 14.69
CA ARG A 171 2.95 22.40 14.35
C ARG A 171 3.15 22.59 12.85
N LEU A 172 3.85 21.66 12.18
CA LEU A 172 4.02 21.64 10.73
C LEU A 172 2.66 21.51 10.03
N GLY A 173 1.82 20.61 10.51
CA GLY A 173 0.45 20.39 10.03
C GLY A 173 -0.41 21.63 10.14
N GLY A 174 -0.30 22.40 11.22
CA GLY A 174 -0.98 23.70 11.35
C GLY A 174 -0.63 24.67 10.23
N ARG A 175 0.67 24.86 9.94
CA ARG A 175 1.11 25.73 8.82
C ARG A 175 0.67 25.21 7.47
N PHE A 176 0.76 23.90 7.27
CA PHE A 176 0.30 23.24 6.05
C PHE A 176 -1.20 23.48 5.83
N ALA A 177 -2.01 23.27 6.86
CA ALA A 177 -3.46 23.51 6.84
C ALA A 177 -3.79 24.98 6.54
N THR A 178 -3.08 25.93 7.15
CA THR A 178 -3.23 27.37 6.86
C THR A 178 -2.92 27.69 5.40
N CYS A 179 -1.82 27.17 4.84
CA CYS A 179 -1.49 27.37 3.42
C CYS A 179 -2.56 26.81 2.47
N LEU A 180 -3.14 25.65 2.83
CA LEU A 180 -4.24 25.05 2.08
C LEU A 180 -5.59 25.76 2.29
N GLY A 181 -5.73 26.58 3.32
CA GLY A 181 -7.00 27.21 3.71
C GLY A 181 -8.02 26.21 4.28
N VAL A 182 -7.56 25.20 5.03
CA VAL A 182 -8.41 24.14 5.61
C VAL A 182 -8.34 24.11 7.13
N GLY A 183 -9.45 23.76 7.80
CA GLY A 183 -9.51 23.70 9.27
C GLY A 183 -8.99 22.40 9.89
N ARG A 184 -8.62 21.41 9.07
CA ARG A 184 -8.13 20.10 9.54
C ARG A 184 -6.63 20.20 9.83
N THR A 185 -6.22 19.86 11.05
CA THR A 185 -4.82 20.04 11.50
C THR A 185 -4.11 18.76 11.92
N LYS A 186 -4.85 17.64 12.07
CA LYS A 186 -4.25 16.35 12.42
C LYS A 186 -3.30 15.88 11.30
N PRO A 187 -2.02 15.58 11.58
CA PRO A 187 -1.03 15.12 10.61
C PRO A 187 -1.53 14.01 9.67
N SER A 188 -2.04 12.91 10.23
CA SER A 188 -2.54 11.78 9.43
C SER A 188 -3.68 12.19 8.49
N ALA A 189 -4.59 13.02 9.00
CA ALA A 189 -5.77 13.45 8.25
C ALA A 189 -5.45 14.52 7.19
N LEU A 190 -4.36 15.27 7.37
CA LEU A 190 -3.80 16.20 6.38
C LEU A 190 -3.09 15.46 5.26
N ALA A 191 -2.24 14.49 5.59
CA ALA A 191 -1.52 13.68 4.59
C ALA A 191 -2.46 12.94 3.62
N GLU A 192 -3.65 12.54 4.09
CA GLU A 192 -4.66 11.86 3.29
C GLU A 192 -5.75 12.78 2.71
N LEU A 193 -5.67 14.10 2.95
CA LEU A 193 -6.75 15.04 2.63
C LEU A 193 -7.11 15.03 1.14
N GLY A 194 -6.11 15.22 0.28
CA GLY A 194 -6.29 15.25 -1.17
C GLY A 194 -6.77 13.91 -1.72
N ARG A 195 -6.06 12.82 -1.39
CA ARG A 195 -6.43 11.45 -1.80
C ARG A 195 -7.86 11.10 -1.39
N SER A 196 -8.26 11.37 -0.15
CA SER A 196 -9.62 11.09 0.35
C SER A 196 -10.70 11.83 -0.44
N ARG A 197 -10.44 13.10 -0.80
CA ARG A 197 -11.38 13.90 -1.59
C ARG A 197 -11.56 13.34 -3.00
N TYR A 198 -10.47 12.97 -3.67
CA TYR A 198 -10.55 12.39 -5.02
C TYR A 198 -11.11 10.96 -5.02
N THR A 199 -10.80 10.14 -4.02
CA THR A 199 -11.44 8.82 -3.84
C THR A 199 -12.96 8.95 -3.67
N LYS A 200 -13.42 9.94 -2.90
CA LYS A 200 -14.85 10.26 -2.78
C LYS A 200 -15.43 10.70 -4.13
N GLN A 201 -14.73 11.57 -4.86
CA GLN A 201 -15.16 12.00 -6.19
C GLN A 201 -15.30 10.82 -7.16
N ALA A 202 -14.30 9.93 -7.22
CA ALA A 202 -14.32 8.72 -8.05
C ALA A 202 -15.47 7.79 -7.67
N THR A 203 -15.73 7.64 -6.36
CA THR A 203 -16.87 6.86 -5.85
C THR A 203 -18.21 7.46 -6.30
N GLU A 204 -18.37 8.79 -6.26
CA GLU A 204 -19.61 9.42 -6.73
C GLU A 204 -19.82 9.25 -8.24
N VAL A 205 -18.74 9.29 -9.04
CA VAL A 205 -18.82 8.96 -10.47
C VAL A 205 -19.24 7.51 -10.67
N ALA A 206 -18.64 6.57 -9.93
CA ALA A 206 -18.97 5.15 -10.01
C ALA A 206 -20.43 4.86 -9.61
N LYS A 207 -20.94 5.52 -8.55
CA LYS A 207 -22.34 5.39 -8.12
C LYS A 207 -23.33 5.80 -9.22
N ARG A 208 -23.01 6.82 -10.00
CA ARG A 208 -23.86 7.26 -11.14
C ARG A 208 -23.87 6.26 -12.28
N GLN A 209 -22.79 5.50 -12.44
CA GLN A 209 -22.67 4.44 -13.45
C GLN A 209 -23.26 3.11 -12.98
N HIS A 210 -23.36 2.90 -11.67
CA HIS A 210 -23.82 1.65 -11.07
C HIS A 210 -25.30 1.40 -11.34
N LYS A 211 -25.60 0.22 -11.89
CA LYS A 211 -26.97 -0.24 -12.10
C LYS A 211 -27.34 -1.21 -10.98
N GLY A 212 -28.36 -0.88 -10.20
CA GLY A 212 -28.87 -1.71 -9.12
C GLY A 212 -28.58 -1.18 -7.72
N PRO A 213 -28.91 -1.96 -6.67
CA PRO A 213 -28.67 -1.54 -5.29
C PRO A 213 -27.18 -1.39 -5.03
N LEU A 214 -26.82 -0.37 -4.26
CA LEU A 214 -25.44 -0.20 -3.80
C LEU A 214 -25.09 -1.28 -2.77
N PRO A 215 -23.82 -1.74 -2.73
CA PRO A 215 -23.36 -2.68 -1.71
C PRO A 215 -23.63 -2.16 -0.30
N LYS A 216 -24.07 -3.05 0.60
CA LYS A 216 -24.15 -2.73 2.03
C LYS A 216 -22.73 -2.63 2.58
N VAL A 217 -22.44 -1.54 3.28
CA VAL A 217 -21.14 -1.31 3.91
C VAL A 217 -21.28 -1.47 5.43
N PRO A 218 -20.42 -2.25 6.09
CA PRO A 218 -20.43 -2.38 7.55
C PRO A 218 -20.33 -1.03 8.27
N LYS A 219 -20.91 -0.94 9.47
CA LYS A 219 -20.87 0.27 10.30
C LYS A 219 -19.41 0.69 10.53
N GLY A 220 -19.11 1.97 10.26
CA GLY A 220 -17.76 2.52 10.42
C GLY A 220 -16.86 2.42 9.18
N ARG A 221 -17.33 1.78 8.09
CA ARG A 221 -16.61 1.75 6.81
C ARG A 221 -17.20 2.73 5.80
N VAL A 222 -16.38 3.18 4.87
CA VAL A 222 -16.77 4.08 3.77
C VAL A 222 -16.87 3.27 2.48
N LEU A 223 -18.01 3.36 1.80
CA LEU A 223 -18.15 2.80 0.46
C LEU A 223 -17.14 3.45 -0.47
N THR A 224 -16.23 2.66 -1.02
CA THR A 224 -15.31 3.10 -2.08
C THR A 224 -15.63 2.31 -3.34
N MET A 225 -15.90 3.02 -4.43
CA MET A 225 -16.18 2.41 -5.73
C MET A 225 -15.25 3.01 -6.78
N LYS A 226 -14.76 2.17 -7.69
CA LYS A 226 -13.97 2.60 -8.84
C LYS A 226 -14.90 2.80 -10.04
N PRO A 227 -14.85 3.94 -10.73
CA PRO A 227 -15.64 4.12 -11.93
C PRO A 227 -15.04 3.32 -13.09
N VAL A 228 -15.87 2.98 -14.06
CA VAL A 228 -15.44 2.37 -15.32
C VAL A 228 -15.46 3.47 -16.37
N LEU A 229 -14.28 4.00 -16.68
CA LEU A 229 -14.07 5.07 -17.66
C LEU A 229 -12.94 4.68 -18.61
N LYS A 230 -13.02 5.15 -19.86
CA LYS A 230 -11.89 5.12 -20.77
C LYS A 230 -10.81 6.14 -20.31
N PRO A 231 -9.53 5.93 -20.68
CA PRO A 231 -8.46 6.86 -20.32
C PRO A 231 -8.76 8.33 -20.63
N GLU A 232 -9.37 8.59 -21.79
CA GLU A 232 -9.70 9.93 -22.27
C GLU A 232 -10.76 10.61 -21.39
N GLU A 233 -11.71 9.84 -20.86
CA GLU A 233 -12.77 10.32 -19.98
C GLU A 233 -12.26 10.57 -18.55
N ALA A 234 -11.26 9.81 -18.11
CA ALA A 234 -10.62 9.99 -16.81
C ALA A 234 -9.61 11.15 -16.80
N LYS A 235 -9.06 11.54 -17.96
CA LYS A 235 -8.00 12.55 -18.07
C LYS A 235 -8.35 13.91 -17.44
N PRO A 236 -9.53 14.52 -17.64
CA PRO A 236 -9.85 15.80 -17.03
C PRO A 236 -9.86 15.75 -15.49
N TYR A 237 -10.25 14.60 -14.91
CA TYR A 237 -10.19 14.40 -13.47
C TYR A 237 -8.76 14.31 -12.96
N LEU A 238 -7.90 13.59 -13.69
CA LEU A 238 -6.46 13.53 -13.39
C LEU A 238 -5.80 14.91 -13.49
N ASP A 239 -6.12 15.71 -14.51
CA ASP A 239 -5.56 17.06 -14.66
C ASP A 239 -5.90 17.94 -13.43
N GLY A 240 -7.13 17.83 -12.93
CA GLY A 240 -7.54 18.46 -11.67
C GLY A 240 -6.80 17.91 -10.46
N GLU A 241 -6.64 16.58 -10.38
CA GLU A 241 -5.91 15.89 -9.31
C GLU A 241 -4.43 16.31 -9.24
N ILE A 242 -3.76 16.41 -10.38
CA ILE A 242 -2.36 16.84 -10.50
C ILE A 242 -2.20 18.27 -9.99
N LYS A 243 -3.05 19.20 -10.44
CA LYS A 243 -2.99 20.61 -10.01
C LYS A 243 -3.10 20.73 -8.49
N ASP A 244 -4.05 20.01 -7.90
CA ASP A 244 -4.28 20.05 -6.47
C ASP A 244 -3.18 19.31 -5.68
N ALA A 245 -2.65 18.20 -6.21
CA ALA A 245 -1.53 17.46 -5.61
C ALA A 245 -0.23 18.29 -5.58
N LEU A 246 0.05 19.06 -6.63
CA LEU A 246 1.20 19.95 -6.68
C LEU A 246 1.04 21.11 -5.68
N LYS A 247 -0.14 21.75 -5.64
CA LYS A 247 -0.41 22.79 -4.62
C LYS A 247 -0.25 22.26 -3.20
N ASP A 248 -0.77 21.08 -2.93
CA ASP A 248 -0.64 20.39 -1.66
C ASP A 248 0.83 20.11 -1.29
N LEU A 249 1.65 19.69 -2.27
CA LEU A 249 3.07 19.45 -2.05
C LEU A 249 3.82 20.74 -1.70
N GLU A 250 3.55 21.82 -2.43
CA GLU A 250 4.19 23.12 -2.18
C GLU A 250 3.84 23.67 -0.79
N CYS A 251 2.55 23.61 -0.42
CA CYS A 251 2.11 24.00 0.93
C CYS A 251 2.65 23.07 2.02
N GLY A 252 2.83 21.79 1.70
CA GLY A 252 3.19 20.72 2.63
C GLY A 252 4.67 20.37 2.65
N ARG A 253 5.56 21.11 1.96
CA ARG A 253 6.96 20.72 1.76
C ARG A 253 7.67 20.27 3.04
N SER A 254 7.70 21.12 4.06
CA SER A 254 8.33 20.78 5.35
C SER A 254 7.54 19.73 6.13
N PHE A 255 6.22 19.68 5.94
CA PHE A 255 5.37 18.69 6.58
C PHE A 255 5.68 17.29 6.04
N TYR A 256 5.69 17.08 4.72
CA TYR A 256 5.98 15.77 4.11
C TYR A 256 7.41 15.30 4.38
N ALA A 257 8.39 16.20 4.37
CA ALA A 257 9.77 15.86 4.74
C ALA A 257 9.88 15.29 6.17
N ALA A 258 9.04 15.75 7.10
CA ALA A 258 9.02 15.25 8.48
C ALA A 258 8.05 14.08 8.69
N TYR A 259 6.90 14.09 8.01
CA TYR A 259 5.82 13.13 8.20
C TYR A 259 6.09 11.81 7.46
N SER A 260 6.46 11.87 6.19
CA SER A 260 6.58 10.68 5.31
C SER A 260 7.51 9.60 5.87
N PRO A 261 8.75 9.89 6.33
CA PRO A 261 9.62 8.83 6.85
C PRO A 261 9.06 8.20 8.14
N LYS A 262 8.39 9.00 8.99
CA LYS A 262 7.73 8.48 10.21
C LYS A 262 6.52 7.61 9.87
N ALA A 263 5.73 8.02 8.89
CA ALA A 263 4.58 7.28 8.41
C ALA A 263 4.99 5.98 7.70
N GLN A 264 6.07 6.00 6.92
CA GLN A 264 6.67 4.82 6.34
C GLN A 264 7.09 3.83 7.43
N ALA A 265 7.90 4.26 8.40
CA ALA A 265 8.35 3.39 9.50
C ALA A 265 7.17 2.83 10.32
N ALA A 266 6.14 3.64 10.55
CA ALA A 266 4.93 3.23 11.27
C ALA A 266 4.15 2.13 10.53
N ARG A 267 4.06 2.21 9.20
CA ARG A 267 3.42 1.20 8.35
C ARG A 267 4.29 -0.05 8.20
N GLU A 268 5.58 0.10 7.92
CA GLU A 268 6.52 -1.03 7.80
C GLU A 268 6.54 -1.91 9.06
N ARG A 269 6.43 -1.32 10.24
CA ARG A 269 6.26 -2.08 11.49
C ARG A 269 5.01 -2.97 11.45
N VAL A 270 3.85 -2.37 11.15
CA VAL A 270 2.57 -3.12 11.10
C VAL A 270 2.63 -4.19 10.01
N TYR A 271 3.15 -3.87 8.84
CA TYR A 271 3.23 -4.80 7.72
C TYR A 271 4.12 -6.00 8.02
N ARG A 272 5.26 -5.80 8.69
CA ARG A 272 6.09 -6.91 9.18
C ARG A 272 5.37 -7.79 10.20
N GLU A 273 4.58 -7.20 11.10
CA GLU A 273 3.78 -7.96 12.06
C GLU A 273 2.73 -8.84 11.37
N PHE A 274 2.21 -8.40 10.22
CA PHE A 274 1.21 -9.12 9.44
C PHE A 274 1.81 -9.96 8.31
N ALA A 275 3.14 -9.99 8.12
CA ALA A 275 3.80 -10.61 6.96
C ALA A 275 3.27 -10.09 5.60
N VAL A 276 3.02 -8.79 5.54
CA VAL A 276 2.66 -8.07 4.32
C VAL A 276 3.87 -7.30 3.83
N ASP A 277 4.12 -7.33 2.53
CA ASP A 277 5.09 -6.43 1.91
C ASP A 277 4.49 -5.04 1.76
N PHE A 278 5.31 -3.98 1.83
CA PHE A 278 4.89 -2.58 1.78
C PHE A 278 4.39 -2.15 0.39
N ALA A 279 3.37 -2.77 -0.17
CA ALA A 279 2.88 -2.47 -1.52
C ALA A 279 1.40 -2.06 -1.51
N LEU A 280 1.10 -0.79 -1.21
CA LEU A 280 -0.20 -0.15 -1.48
C LEU A 280 -0.08 1.34 -1.82
#